data_AF-A0A6L3XZ85-F1
#
_entry.id   AF-A0A6L3XZ85-F1
#
_cell.length_a   1.000
_cell.length_b   1.000
_cell.length_c   1.000
_cell.angle_alpha   90.00
_cell.angle_beta   90.00
_cell.angle_gamma   90.00
#
_symmetry.space_group_name_H-M   'P 1'
#
loop_
_entity.id
_entity.type
_entity.pdbx_description
1 polymer ?
#
loop_
_entity_poly.entity_id
_entity_poly.type
_entity_poly.pdbx_seq_one_letter_code
_entity_poly.pdbx_strand_id
1 'polypeptide(L)'
;MKVTFEELKAAFNRVLLDRGVKADTADACAEMFARTTESGVYSHGVNRFPRFIQQLDAGDIIPDAQPKRVTTLGAIEQWDAQRSIGNLTAKKMMDRATELASDHGIGLVALRNANHWMRGGSYGWQAAEKGYIGICWTNSIAVMPAWGSKECCIGTNPLIVAIPSNPITMVDMSMSMFSYGMREVNRLAGRELPVDGGFDDEGNLTR
;
A
#
# COMPACT_ATOMS: atom_id res chain seq x y z
N MET A 1 -16.67 16.03 -5.41
CA MET A 1 -17.16 16.44 -4.08
C MET A 1 -15.98 17.02 -3.32
N LYS A 2 -16.13 18.18 -2.67
CA LYS A 2 -15.10 18.72 -1.77
C LYS A 2 -15.46 18.33 -0.34
N VAL A 3 -14.49 17.82 0.41
CA VAL A 3 -14.60 17.45 1.83
C VAL A 3 -13.33 17.87 2.54
N THR A 4 -13.43 18.14 3.83
CA THR A 4 -12.28 18.40 4.71
C THR A 4 -11.58 17.09 5.09
N PHE A 5 -10.34 17.20 5.59
CA PHE A 5 -9.60 16.06 6.12
C PHE A 5 -10.39 15.34 7.23
N GLU A 6 -10.94 16.12 8.18
CA GLU A 6 -11.69 15.59 9.32
C GLU A 6 -12.99 14.89 8.90
N GLU A 7 -13.74 15.43 7.93
CA GLU A 7 -14.94 14.78 7.39
C GLU A 7 -14.59 13.43 6.73
N LEU A 8 -13.49 13.37 5.99
CA LEU A 8 -13.06 12.16 5.32
C LEU A 8 -12.57 11.10 6.33
N LYS A 9 -11.75 11.50 7.31
CA LYS A 9 -11.30 10.62 8.41
C LYS A 9 -12.50 10.10 9.21
N ALA A 10 -13.44 10.97 9.57
CA ALA A 10 -14.65 10.59 10.30
C ALA A 10 -15.49 9.57 9.54
N ALA A 11 -15.63 9.73 8.21
CA ALA A 11 -16.33 8.75 7.38
C ALA A 11 -15.67 7.37 7.41
N PHE A 12 -14.34 7.29 7.26
CA PHE A 12 -13.61 6.04 7.36
C PHE A 12 -13.73 5.41 8.76
N ASN A 13 -13.56 6.21 9.81
CA ASN A 13 -13.61 5.73 11.19
C ASN A 13 -14.97 5.13 11.52
N ARG A 14 -16.07 5.82 11.17
CA ARG A 14 -17.44 5.31 11.37
C ARG A 14 -17.62 3.95 10.72
N VAL A 15 -17.25 3.81 9.46
CA VAL A 15 -17.38 2.55 8.72
C VAL A 15 -16.57 1.43 9.40
N LEU A 16 -15.36 1.71 9.88
CA LEU A 16 -14.52 0.73 10.57
C LEU A 16 -15.10 0.29 11.92
N LEU A 17 -15.60 1.24 12.71
CA LEU A 17 -16.27 0.96 13.99
C LEU A 17 -17.51 0.07 13.78
N ASP A 18 -18.28 0.32 12.73
CA ASP A 18 -19.46 -0.49 12.37
C ASP A 18 -19.09 -1.95 12.03
N ARG A 19 -17.83 -2.25 11.66
CA ARG A 19 -17.30 -3.61 11.43
C ARG A 19 -16.63 -4.22 12.67
N GLY A 20 -16.74 -3.58 13.83
CA GLY A 20 -16.15 -4.09 15.07
C GLY A 20 -14.63 -3.91 15.18
N VAL A 21 -14.03 -3.02 14.38
CA VAL A 21 -12.62 -2.63 14.57
C VAL A 21 -12.51 -1.82 15.86
N LYS A 22 -11.56 -2.15 16.74
CA LYS A 22 -11.32 -1.41 17.99
C LYS A 22 -11.05 0.07 17.72
N ALA A 23 -11.54 0.95 18.60
CA ALA A 23 -11.52 2.40 18.44
C ALA A 23 -10.14 2.95 18.02
N ASP A 24 -9.07 2.63 18.75
CA ASP A 24 -7.72 3.13 18.44
C ASP A 24 -7.21 2.61 17.09
N THR A 25 -7.57 1.38 16.72
CA THR A 25 -7.19 0.78 15.43
C THR A 25 -7.98 1.38 14.28
N ALA A 26 -9.27 1.67 14.51
CA ALA A 26 -10.15 2.32 13.54
C ALA A 26 -9.68 3.76 13.26
N ASP A 27 -9.36 4.53 14.31
CA ASP A 27 -8.83 5.89 14.18
C ASP A 27 -7.50 5.91 13.41
N ALA A 28 -6.55 5.05 13.81
CA ALA A 28 -5.25 4.98 13.14
C ALA A 28 -5.38 4.56 11.65
N CYS A 29 -6.26 3.61 11.34
CA CYS A 29 -6.48 3.18 9.96
C CYS A 29 -7.16 4.28 9.14
N ALA A 30 -8.17 4.95 9.71
CA ALA A 30 -8.86 6.08 9.11
C ALA A 30 -7.91 7.26 8.83
N GLU A 31 -7.04 7.60 9.78
CA GLU A 31 -5.99 8.61 9.62
C GLU A 31 -5.11 8.29 8.40
N MET A 32 -4.62 7.05 8.28
CA MET A 32 -3.79 6.64 7.14
C MET A 32 -4.52 6.76 5.80
N PHE A 33 -5.79 6.36 5.72
CA PHE A 33 -6.59 6.51 4.50
C PHE A 33 -6.83 7.98 4.15
N ALA A 34 -7.12 8.82 5.15
CA ALA A 34 -7.32 10.25 4.96
C ALA A 34 -6.03 10.96 4.51
N ARG A 35 -4.90 10.70 5.18
CA ARG A 35 -3.59 11.27 4.82
C ARG A 35 -3.12 10.87 3.43
N THR A 36 -3.32 9.60 3.07
CA THR A 36 -3.01 9.09 1.73
C THR A 36 -3.81 9.85 0.67
N THR A 37 -5.08 10.12 0.94
CA THR A 37 -5.96 10.87 0.04
C THR A 37 -5.57 12.36 -0.03
N GLU A 38 -5.30 12.99 1.11
CA GLU A 38 -4.84 14.39 1.20
C GLU A 38 -3.51 14.61 0.47
N SER A 39 -2.63 13.60 0.47
CA SER A 39 -1.37 13.59 -0.29
C SER A 39 -1.54 13.43 -1.80
N GLY A 40 -2.78 13.44 -2.31
CA GLY A 40 -3.11 13.29 -3.74
C GLY A 40 -3.17 11.85 -4.25
N VAL A 41 -3.08 10.84 -3.37
CA VAL A 41 -3.10 9.43 -3.76
C VAL A 41 -4.49 8.85 -3.58
N TYR A 42 -5.38 9.14 -4.53
CA TYR A 42 -6.76 8.66 -4.51
C TYR A 42 -6.86 7.15 -4.79
N SER A 43 -6.05 6.64 -5.72
CA SER A 43 -6.08 5.26 -6.22
C SER A 43 -5.87 4.20 -5.12
N HIS A 44 -5.06 4.54 -4.12
CA HIS A 44 -4.76 3.70 -2.96
C HIS A 44 -5.16 4.35 -1.63
N GLY A 45 -5.96 5.42 -1.70
CA GLY A 45 -6.61 6.10 -0.57
C GLY A 45 -8.10 5.83 -0.61
N VAL A 46 -8.90 6.90 -0.70
CA VAL A 46 -10.37 6.84 -0.67
C VAL A 46 -10.99 5.86 -1.69
N ASN A 47 -10.45 5.77 -2.92
CA ASN A 47 -11.04 4.87 -3.93
C ASN A 47 -10.86 3.40 -3.57
N ARG A 48 -9.83 3.06 -2.79
CA ARG A 48 -9.53 1.69 -2.37
C ARG A 48 -10.27 1.28 -1.10
N PHE A 49 -10.78 2.23 -0.33
CA PHE A 49 -11.45 1.97 0.94
C PHE A 49 -12.66 1.01 0.81
N PRO A 50 -13.55 1.11 -0.20
CA PRO A 50 -14.63 0.13 -0.37
C PRO A 50 -14.13 -1.30 -0.56
N ARG A 51 -13.06 -1.51 -1.34
CA ARG A 51 -12.45 -2.84 -1.52
C ARG A 51 -11.79 -3.33 -0.23
N PHE A 52 -11.15 -2.45 0.52
CA PHE A 52 -10.59 -2.79 1.84
C PHE A 52 -11.68 -3.30 2.79
N ILE A 53 -12.82 -2.60 2.85
CA ILE A 53 -13.97 -3.04 3.66
C ILE A 53 -14.52 -4.37 3.18
N GLN A 54 -14.64 -4.59 1.87
CA GLN A 54 -15.08 -5.88 1.33
C GLN A 54 -14.16 -7.04 1.78
N GLN A 55 -12.85 -6.83 1.81
CA GLN A 55 -11.89 -7.84 2.26
C GLN A 55 -11.95 -8.05 3.77
N LEU A 56 -12.19 -6.98 4.53
CA LEU A 56 -12.45 -7.07 5.96
C LEU A 56 -13.72 -7.90 6.25
N ASP A 57 -14.82 -7.60 5.56
CA ASP A 57 -16.10 -8.31 5.70
C ASP A 57 -16.00 -9.80 5.28
N ALA A 58 -15.15 -10.11 4.29
CA ALA A 58 -14.84 -11.48 3.87
C ALA A 58 -13.93 -12.24 4.86
N GLY A 59 -13.43 -11.56 5.90
CA GLY A 59 -12.52 -12.14 6.88
C GLY A 59 -11.09 -12.30 6.40
N ASP A 60 -10.69 -11.70 5.27
CA ASP A 60 -9.31 -11.70 4.76
C ASP A 60 -8.36 -11.00 5.75
N ILE A 61 -8.88 -9.97 6.41
CA ILE A 61 -8.21 -9.10 7.37
C ILE A 61 -8.71 -9.41 8.77
N ILE A 62 -7.80 -9.61 9.72
CA ILE A 62 -8.11 -9.80 11.14
C ILE A 62 -7.79 -8.48 11.88
N PRO A 63 -8.79 -7.67 12.26
CA PRO A 63 -8.56 -6.34 12.84
C PRO A 63 -7.67 -6.32 14.08
N ASP A 64 -7.84 -7.33 14.93
CA ASP A 64 -7.13 -7.44 16.20
C ASP A 64 -5.76 -8.12 16.09
N ALA A 65 -5.42 -8.69 14.94
CA ALA A 65 -4.12 -9.30 14.74
C ALA A 65 -3.01 -8.24 14.72
N GLN A 66 -1.84 -8.62 15.23
CA GLN A 66 -0.66 -7.76 15.27
C GLN A 66 0.54 -8.49 14.70
N PRO A 67 1.50 -7.77 14.08
CA PRO A 67 2.72 -8.37 13.57
C PRO A 67 3.56 -8.97 14.71
N LYS A 68 4.09 -10.18 14.50
CA LYS A 68 4.94 -10.89 15.44
C LYS A 68 6.29 -11.22 14.81
N ARG A 69 7.37 -10.90 15.52
CA ARG A 69 8.72 -11.27 15.07
C ARG A 69 8.92 -12.78 15.16
N VAL A 70 9.50 -13.35 14.11
CA VAL A 70 9.75 -14.78 13.97
C VAL A 70 11.23 -15.08 14.13
N THR A 71 12.07 -14.30 13.45
CA THR A 71 13.52 -14.48 13.43
C THR A 71 14.21 -13.12 13.47
N THR A 72 15.37 -13.05 14.13
CA THR A 72 16.27 -11.89 14.13
C THR A 72 17.68 -12.34 13.80
N LEU A 73 18.35 -11.61 12.91
CA LEU A 73 19.70 -11.84 12.40
C LEU A 73 20.45 -10.50 12.33
N GLY A 74 20.47 -9.76 13.45
CA GLY A 74 21.03 -8.41 13.52
C GLY A 74 20.18 -7.42 12.71
N ALA A 75 20.76 -6.87 11.64
CA ALA A 75 20.12 -5.93 10.72
C ALA A 75 18.90 -6.48 9.97
N ILE A 76 18.72 -7.81 9.96
CA ILE A 76 17.67 -8.49 9.19
C ILE A 76 16.70 -9.18 10.16
N GLU A 77 15.40 -8.95 9.99
CA GLU A 77 14.36 -9.62 10.75
C GLU A 77 13.28 -10.21 9.84
N GLN A 78 12.75 -11.37 10.23
CA GLN A 78 11.58 -11.96 9.61
C GLN A 78 10.38 -11.85 10.57
N TRP A 79 9.25 -11.41 10.04
CA TRP A 79 8.01 -11.14 10.76
C TRP A 79 6.81 -11.82 10.11
N ASP A 80 5.82 -12.13 10.92
CA ASP A 80 4.51 -12.65 10.50
C ASP A 80 3.46 -11.58 10.80
N ALA A 81 2.76 -11.09 9.78
CA ALA A 81 1.68 -10.12 9.96
C ALA A 81 0.42 -10.74 10.57
N GLN A 82 0.29 -12.06 10.55
CA GLN A 82 -0.88 -12.76 11.11
C GLN A 82 -2.21 -12.26 10.51
N ARG A 83 -2.20 -11.86 9.23
CA ARG A 83 -3.36 -11.29 8.51
C ARG A 83 -3.90 -10.00 9.13
N SER A 84 -3.08 -9.26 9.87
CA SER A 84 -3.41 -7.94 10.38
C SER A 84 -3.72 -6.93 9.26
N ILE A 85 -4.20 -5.75 9.66
CA ILE A 85 -4.46 -4.63 8.74
C ILE A 85 -3.17 -4.22 8.04
N GLY A 86 -3.17 -4.25 6.70
CA GLY A 86 -1.98 -4.10 5.88
C GLY A 86 -1.27 -2.76 6.04
N ASN A 87 -2.00 -1.64 5.97
CA ASN A 87 -1.37 -0.31 6.02
C ASN A 87 -0.74 0.01 7.40
N LEU A 88 -1.47 -0.27 8.48
CA LEU A 88 -0.97 -0.12 9.86
C LEU A 88 0.25 -1.01 10.11
N THR A 89 0.23 -2.23 9.58
CA THR A 89 1.32 -3.19 9.79
C THR A 89 2.56 -2.78 9.00
N ALA A 90 2.41 -2.41 7.73
CA ALA A 90 3.51 -1.97 6.90
C ALA A 90 4.18 -0.69 7.47
N LYS A 91 3.40 0.24 8.02
CA LYS A 91 3.95 1.40 8.75
C LYS A 91 4.86 0.96 9.90
N LYS A 92 4.37 0.06 10.77
CA LYS A 92 5.15 -0.49 11.89
C LYS A 92 6.41 -1.23 11.43
N MET A 93 6.32 -2.00 10.34
CA MET A 93 7.47 -2.76 9.83
C MET A 93 8.54 -1.87 9.22
N MET A 94 8.16 -0.78 8.55
CA MET A 94 9.12 0.20 8.07
C MET A 94 9.69 1.04 9.23
N ASP A 95 8.90 1.36 10.27
CA ASP A 95 9.44 1.96 11.49
C ASP A 95 10.50 1.05 12.11
N ARG A 96 10.22 -0.26 12.19
CA ARG A 96 11.19 -1.26 12.64
C ARG A 96 12.43 -1.34 11.75
N ALA A 97 12.28 -1.28 10.43
CA ALA A 97 13.43 -1.24 9.51
C ALA A 97 14.31 -0.01 9.76
N THR A 98 13.72 1.16 10.02
CA THR A 98 14.48 2.37 10.37
C THR A 98 15.19 2.24 11.71
N GLU A 99 14.57 1.63 12.73
CA GLU A 99 15.22 1.33 14.01
C GLU A 99 16.45 0.42 13.83
N LEU A 100 16.30 -0.66 13.06
CA LEU A 100 17.41 -1.57 12.75
C LEU A 100 18.55 -0.83 12.03
N ALA A 101 18.21 0.06 11.09
CA ALA A 101 19.18 0.85 10.34
C ALA A 101 19.92 1.87 11.22
N SER A 102 19.29 2.40 12.28
CA SER A 102 19.96 3.29 13.24
C SER A 102 21.14 2.59 13.92
N ASP A 103 20.99 1.31 14.26
CA ASP A 103 22.01 0.54 14.99
C ASP A 103 23.02 -0.16 14.07
N HIS A 104 22.60 -0.57 12.87
CA HIS A 104 23.39 -1.44 11.98
C HIS A 104 23.80 -0.79 10.65
N GLY A 105 23.40 0.46 10.40
CA GLY A 105 23.58 1.15 9.12
C GLY A 105 22.61 0.73 8.01
N ILE A 106 21.97 -0.43 8.14
CA ILE A 106 20.89 -0.93 7.27
C ILE A 106 19.89 -1.73 8.11
N GLY A 107 18.62 -1.72 7.72
CA GLY A 107 17.58 -2.53 8.33
C GLY A 107 16.71 -3.19 7.27
N LEU A 108 16.49 -4.50 7.38
CA LEU A 108 15.63 -5.26 6.48
C LEU A 108 14.58 -6.02 7.28
N VAL A 109 13.31 -5.78 6.95
CA VAL A 109 12.18 -6.52 7.52
C VAL A 109 11.49 -7.30 6.41
N ALA A 110 11.54 -8.64 6.51
CA ALA A 110 10.78 -9.53 5.64
C ALA A 110 9.46 -9.91 6.32
N LEU A 111 8.32 -9.55 5.71
CA LEU A 111 6.99 -9.76 6.28
C LEU A 111 6.19 -10.77 5.45
N ARG A 112 5.62 -11.80 6.12
CA ARG A 112 4.71 -12.77 5.50
C ARG A 112 3.29 -12.67 6.07
N ASN A 113 2.33 -13.35 5.43
CA ASN A 113 0.91 -13.40 5.83
C ASN A 113 0.27 -12.02 6.01
N ALA A 114 0.72 -11.05 5.21
CA ALA A 114 0.25 -9.66 5.25
C ALA A 114 -0.96 -9.44 4.33
N ASN A 115 -1.68 -8.36 4.58
CA ASN A 115 -2.73 -7.84 3.71
C ASN A 115 -2.22 -6.68 2.84
N HIS A 116 -3.03 -6.29 1.86
CA HIS A 116 -2.72 -5.19 0.95
C HIS A 116 -2.35 -3.91 1.73
N TRP A 117 -1.16 -3.37 1.47
CA TRP A 117 -0.57 -2.25 2.22
C TRP A 117 -1.01 -0.86 1.76
N MET A 118 -2.02 -0.77 0.90
CA MET A 118 -2.51 0.49 0.31
C MET A 118 -1.42 1.21 -0.50
N ARG A 119 -0.97 2.39 -0.07
CA ARG A 119 0.09 3.17 -0.73
C ARG A 119 1.46 2.73 -0.22
N GLY A 120 2.24 2.07 -1.07
CA GLY A 120 3.63 1.69 -0.75
C GLY A 120 4.51 2.91 -0.46
N GLY A 121 4.29 4.01 -1.18
CA GLY A 121 4.99 5.28 -1.00
C GLY A 121 4.86 5.87 0.40
N SER A 122 3.84 5.52 1.20
CA SER A 122 3.76 5.97 2.60
C SER A 122 4.95 5.47 3.42
N TYR A 123 5.47 4.28 3.11
CA TYR A 123 6.57 3.66 3.83
C TYR A 123 7.94 4.16 3.34
N GLY A 124 8.09 4.37 2.03
CA GLY A 124 9.25 5.08 1.51
C GLY A 124 9.35 6.49 2.11
N TRP A 125 8.22 7.20 2.12
CA TRP A 125 8.13 8.56 2.65
C TRP A 125 8.50 8.66 4.13
N GLN A 126 7.94 7.81 5.01
CA GLN A 126 8.28 7.84 6.44
C GLN A 126 9.77 7.56 6.71
N ALA A 127 10.44 6.77 5.87
CA ALA A 127 11.88 6.53 5.99
C ALA A 127 12.68 7.76 5.59
N ALA A 128 12.30 8.39 4.46
CA ALA A 128 12.91 9.62 3.98
C ALA A 128 12.73 10.80 4.94
N GLU A 129 11.56 10.93 5.59
CA GLU A 129 11.32 11.95 6.64
C GLU A 129 12.27 11.82 7.83
N LYS A 130 12.72 10.59 8.13
CA LYS A 130 13.70 10.31 9.20
C LYS A 130 15.16 10.43 8.73
N GLY A 131 15.41 10.82 7.49
CA GLY A 131 16.77 10.93 6.93
C GLY A 131 17.35 9.62 6.38
N TYR A 132 16.54 8.57 6.23
CA TYR A 132 16.96 7.28 5.67
C TYR A 132 16.56 7.14 4.20
N ILE A 133 17.34 6.39 3.42
CA ILE A 133 16.86 5.87 2.13
C ILE A 133 15.82 4.77 2.43
N GLY A 134 14.61 4.92 1.88
CA GLY A 134 13.54 3.94 2.02
C GLY A 134 13.41 3.09 0.77
N ILE A 135 13.55 1.78 0.88
CA ILE A 135 13.26 0.83 -0.19
C ILE A 135 12.26 -0.20 0.31
N CYS A 136 11.15 -0.35 -0.39
CA CYS A 136 10.17 -1.38 -0.08
C CYS A 136 9.42 -1.84 -1.32
N TRP A 137 8.95 -3.08 -1.29
CA TRP A 137 8.08 -3.65 -2.32
C TRP A 137 7.15 -4.68 -1.67
N THR A 138 6.15 -5.12 -2.43
CA THR A 138 5.26 -6.21 -2.03
C THR A 138 4.98 -7.11 -3.23
N ASN A 139 4.43 -8.30 -2.99
CA ASN A 139 3.83 -9.10 -4.06
C ASN A 139 2.30 -8.91 -4.08
N SER A 140 1.63 -9.50 -5.07
CA SER A 140 0.18 -9.58 -5.10
C SER A 140 -0.29 -10.92 -5.69
N ILE A 141 -1.60 -11.18 -5.62
CA ILE A 141 -2.21 -12.26 -6.39
C ILE A 141 -1.92 -12.08 -7.89
N ALA A 142 -1.97 -13.16 -8.66
CA ALA A 142 -1.76 -13.10 -10.10
C ALA A 142 -2.81 -12.19 -10.78
N VAL A 143 -2.34 -11.04 -11.29
CA VAL A 143 -3.18 -10.01 -11.94
C VAL A 143 -2.53 -9.44 -13.19
N MET A 144 -1.36 -9.96 -13.58
CA MET A 144 -0.64 -9.55 -14.77
C MET A 144 -0.06 -10.79 -15.47
N PRO A 145 -0.09 -10.87 -16.81
CA PRO A 145 0.60 -11.92 -17.53
C PRO A 145 2.11 -11.67 -17.54
N ALA A 146 2.90 -12.73 -17.49
CA ALA A 146 4.33 -12.64 -17.81
C ALA A 146 4.53 -12.26 -19.28
N TRP A 147 5.65 -11.62 -19.60
CA TRP A 147 5.99 -11.29 -20.99
C TRP A 147 5.97 -12.53 -21.88
N GLY A 148 5.21 -12.49 -22.99
CA GLY A 148 4.97 -13.63 -23.87
C GLY A 148 3.80 -14.53 -23.47
N SER A 149 3.09 -14.23 -22.39
CA SER A 149 1.86 -14.91 -21.95
C SER A 149 0.64 -13.99 -22.11
N LYS A 150 -0.55 -14.60 -22.17
CA LYS A 150 -1.86 -13.93 -22.03
C LYS A 150 -2.54 -14.22 -20.69
N GLU A 151 -2.07 -15.26 -19.99
CA GLU A 151 -2.64 -15.68 -18.71
C GLU A 151 -1.94 -14.98 -17.56
N CYS A 152 -2.72 -14.39 -16.66
CA CYS A 152 -2.21 -13.74 -15.46
C CYS A 152 -1.54 -14.75 -14.54
N CYS A 153 -0.23 -14.62 -14.34
CA CYS A 153 0.57 -15.49 -13.48
C CYS A 153 1.54 -14.73 -12.56
N ILE A 154 1.63 -13.40 -12.70
CA ILE A 154 2.47 -12.53 -11.87
C ILE A 154 1.64 -11.39 -11.27
N GLY A 155 2.12 -10.83 -10.15
CA GLY A 155 1.51 -9.67 -9.50
C GLY A 155 2.01 -8.35 -10.08
N THR A 156 1.32 -7.25 -9.73
CA THR A 156 1.76 -5.88 -10.01
C THR A 156 2.99 -5.45 -9.21
N ASN A 157 3.27 -6.15 -8.11
CA ASN A 157 4.48 -6.08 -7.29
C ASN A 157 5.15 -4.69 -7.19
N PRO A 158 4.46 -3.66 -6.66
CA PRO A 158 4.97 -2.29 -6.72
C PRO A 158 6.29 -2.13 -5.97
N LEU A 159 7.18 -1.32 -6.53
CA LEU A 159 8.49 -0.99 -6.00
C LEU A 159 8.55 0.50 -5.64
N ILE A 160 9.09 0.76 -4.46
CA ILE A 160 9.24 2.09 -3.89
C ILE A 160 10.69 2.32 -3.54
N VAL A 161 11.21 3.47 -3.95
CA VAL A 161 12.52 3.99 -3.55
C VAL A 161 12.35 5.46 -3.21
N ALA A 162 12.68 5.83 -1.98
CA ALA A 162 12.58 7.19 -1.45
C ALA A 162 13.94 7.66 -0.95
N ILE A 163 14.33 8.88 -1.34
CA ILE A 163 15.59 9.52 -1.00
C ILE A 163 15.31 10.69 -0.05
N PRO A 164 16.06 10.83 1.06
CA PRO A 164 15.90 11.92 2.03
C PRO A 164 16.48 13.26 1.49
N SER A 165 15.99 13.71 0.34
CA SER A 165 16.28 15.01 -0.26
C SER A 165 15.28 16.08 0.18
N ASN A 166 15.50 17.34 -0.21
CA ASN A 166 14.55 18.44 0.03
C ASN A 166 14.15 19.10 -1.31
N PRO A 167 12.91 18.90 -1.82
CA PRO A 167 11.88 18.00 -1.28
C PRO A 167 12.27 16.52 -1.43
N ILE A 168 11.55 15.62 -0.73
CA ILE A 168 11.78 14.17 -0.84
C ILE A 168 11.60 13.72 -2.29
N THR A 169 12.60 13.02 -2.82
CA THR A 169 12.55 12.40 -4.15
C THR A 169 12.14 10.95 -3.98
N MET A 170 11.03 10.54 -4.59
CA MET A 170 10.50 9.18 -4.44
C MET A 170 9.88 8.68 -5.73
N VAL A 171 10.10 7.39 -6.00
CA VAL A 171 9.31 6.62 -6.97
C VAL A 171 8.41 5.65 -6.22
N ASP A 172 7.15 5.54 -6.67
CA ASP A 172 6.18 4.53 -6.23
C ASP A 172 5.51 4.00 -7.49
N MET A 173 6.04 2.89 -8.01
CA MET A 173 5.68 2.38 -9.33
C MET A 173 5.16 0.94 -9.27
N SER A 174 4.10 0.68 -10.02
CA SER A 174 3.65 -0.68 -10.33
C SER A 174 4.58 -1.28 -11.39
N MET A 175 4.72 -2.61 -11.41
CA MET A 175 5.37 -3.32 -12.51
C MET A 175 4.47 -3.40 -13.75
N SER A 176 3.17 -3.10 -13.62
CA SER A 176 2.31 -2.76 -14.75
C SER A 176 2.44 -1.26 -15.07
N MET A 177 2.41 -0.88 -16.35
CA MET A 177 2.51 0.52 -16.79
C MET A 177 1.51 1.43 -16.07
N PHE A 178 0.29 0.92 -15.85
CA PHE A 178 -0.70 1.54 -14.97
C PHE A 178 -1.18 0.51 -13.96
N SER A 179 -1.22 0.88 -12.68
CA SER A 179 -1.91 0.08 -11.67
C SER A 179 -3.42 0.06 -11.96
N TYR A 180 -4.15 -0.97 -11.50
CA TYR A 180 -5.61 -1.00 -11.60
C TYR A 180 -6.26 0.25 -10.99
N GLY A 181 -5.71 0.75 -9.88
CA GLY A 181 -6.19 2.00 -9.26
C GLY A 181 -5.96 3.23 -10.15
N MET A 182 -4.87 3.28 -10.92
CA MET A 182 -4.63 4.37 -11.87
C MET A 182 -5.54 4.26 -13.11
N ARG A 183 -5.82 3.05 -13.60
CA ARG A 183 -6.82 2.84 -14.66
C ARG A 183 -8.20 3.31 -14.21
N GLU A 184 -8.59 3.00 -12.98
CA GLU A 184 -9.85 3.47 -12.40
C GLU A 184 -9.92 5.00 -12.29
N VAL A 185 -8.83 5.66 -11.87
CA VAL A 185 -8.80 7.13 -11.81
C VAL A 185 -8.96 7.76 -13.19
N ASN A 186 -8.34 7.21 -14.25
CA ASN A 186 -8.53 7.71 -15.62
C ASN A 186 -9.97 7.48 -16.12
N ARG A 187 -10.54 6.31 -15.86
CA ARG A 187 -11.96 5.99 -16.16
C ARG A 187 -12.90 6.97 -15.47
N LEU A 188 -12.71 7.23 -14.17
CA LEU A 188 -13.55 8.18 -13.40
C LEU A 188 -13.39 9.63 -13.88
N ALA A 189 -12.23 9.98 -14.43
CA ALA A 189 -11.98 11.29 -15.03
C ALA A 189 -12.45 11.40 -16.49
N GLY A 190 -12.98 10.31 -17.09
CA GLY A 190 -13.46 10.30 -18.46
C GLY A 190 -12.37 10.55 -19.51
N ARG A 191 -11.14 10.11 -19.23
CA ARG A 191 -9.98 10.28 -20.13
C ARG A 191 -9.29 8.95 -20.44
N GLU A 192 -8.70 8.87 -21.63
CA GLU A 192 -7.87 7.73 -22.07
C GLU A 192 -6.51 7.72 -21.35
N LEU A 193 -5.84 6.57 -21.38
CA LEU A 193 -4.46 6.48 -20.92
C LEU A 193 -3.51 7.24 -21.86
N PRO A 194 -2.51 7.96 -21.32
CA PRO A 194 -1.59 8.76 -22.13
C PRO A 194 -0.64 7.91 -23.00
N VAL A 195 -0.43 6.65 -22.62
CA VAL A 195 0.34 5.63 -23.33
C VAL A 195 -0.40 4.29 -23.18
N ASP A 196 0.02 3.28 -23.93
CA ASP A 196 -0.66 1.98 -23.96
C ASP A 196 -0.66 1.33 -22.57
N GLY A 197 -1.84 0.86 -22.14
CA GLY A 197 -2.08 0.33 -20.80
C GLY A 197 -2.19 -1.18 -20.70
N GLY A 198 -2.19 -1.87 -21.84
CA GLY A 198 -2.33 -3.31 -21.94
C GLY A 198 -2.78 -3.71 -23.34
N PHE A 199 -3.32 -4.92 -23.44
CA PHE A 199 -3.88 -5.49 -24.66
C PHE A 199 -5.40 -5.57 -24.56
N ASP A 200 -6.10 -5.37 -25.68
CA ASP A 200 -7.54 -5.66 -25.82
C ASP A 200 -7.80 -7.17 -26.08
N ASP A 201 -9.06 -7.54 -26.25
CA ASP A 201 -9.48 -8.93 -26.48
C ASP A 201 -9.00 -9.49 -27.84
N GLU A 202 -8.60 -8.62 -28.77
CA GLU A 202 -8.03 -8.97 -30.08
C GLU A 202 -6.50 -9.09 -30.03
N GLY A 203 -5.87 -8.71 -28.92
CA GLY A 203 -4.42 -8.77 -28.70
C GLY A 203 -3.67 -7.53 -29.19
N ASN A 204 -4.36 -6.42 -29.46
CA ASN A 204 -3.74 -5.15 -29.83
C ASN A 204 -3.50 -4.28 -28.60
N LEU A 205 -2.46 -3.44 -28.64
CA LEU A 205 -2.21 -2.46 -27.59
C LEU A 205 -3.36 -1.43 -27.51
N THR A 206 -3.81 -1.11 -26.29
CA THR A 206 -4.97 -0.25 -26.06
C THR A 206 -4.78 0.74 -24.91
N ARG A 207 -5.60 1.78 -24.86
CA ARG A 207 -5.54 2.93 -23.93
C ARG A 207 -6.84 3.15 -23.17
#